data_AF-A0A4Q4SU05-F1
#
_entry.id   AF-A0A4Q4SU05-F1
#
_cell.length_a   1.000
_cell.length_b   1.000
_cell.length_c   1.000
_cell.angle_alpha   90.00
_cell.angle_beta   90.00
_cell.angle_gamma   90.00
#
_symmetry.space_group_name_H-M   'P 1'
#
loop_
_entity.id
_entity.type
_entity.pdbx_description
1 polymer ?
#
loop_
_entity_poly.entity_id
_entity_poly.type
_entity_poly.pdbx_seq_one_letter_code
_entity_poly.pdbx_strand_id
1 'polypeptide(L)'
;MAYQAAIFYLIPFWEREWASCLDELDNSVRVKMEDIMDPNTKDSMMFDASFIRSRFYFEVIQMLRIFSDMIRETGRDLQTMVSDPNMVSHLSWKDAHDEGLCENSKRTLRTNWDVVEARQKDAEKRLLDRITELSGDMQSLRDGLFNATALLEASRSTAMARYVFAFTITVFSTQFFNKKEMTDTIAAYRDSTIAVALVTYVIAITMVCLADRLGLIRQAWIPVVAGVNAMVSRRHEPHKLREKDTTLDNAVV
;
A
#
# COMPACT_ATOMS: atom_id res chain seq x y z
N MET A 1 27.62 21.94 -29.31
CA MET A 1 27.08 20.89 -30.20
C MET A 1 27.51 19.48 -29.79
N ALA A 2 28.81 19.12 -29.79
CA ALA A 2 29.27 17.75 -29.47
C ALA A 2 28.82 17.24 -28.08
N TYR A 3 28.83 18.11 -27.07
CA TYR A 3 28.42 17.77 -25.71
C TYR A 3 26.91 17.44 -25.57
N GLN A 4 26.05 18.24 -26.20
CA GLN A 4 24.59 18.01 -26.23
C GLN A 4 24.25 16.69 -26.93
N ALA A 5 24.92 16.42 -28.05
CA ALA A 5 24.75 15.17 -28.78
C ALA A 5 25.21 13.98 -27.93
N ALA A 6 26.34 14.08 -27.22
CA ALA A 6 26.82 13.03 -26.33
C ALA A 6 25.79 12.71 -25.23
N ILE A 7 25.24 13.73 -24.56
CA ILE A 7 24.19 13.53 -23.54
C ILE A 7 22.94 12.89 -24.17
N PHE A 8 22.52 13.38 -25.33
CA PHE A 8 21.36 12.83 -26.04
C PHE A 8 21.51 11.32 -26.36
N TYR A 9 22.71 10.86 -26.70
CA TYR A 9 23.00 9.43 -26.93
C TYR A 9 23.19 8.63 -25.64
N LEU A 10 23.59 9.27 -24.54
CA LEU A 10 23.78 8.62 -23.25
C LEU A 10 22.46 8.36 -22.52
N ILE A 11 21.44 9.21 -22.68
CA ILE A 11 20.14 9.05 -22.00
C ILE A 11 19.51 7.67 -22.25
N PRO A 12 19.42 7.14 -23.49
CA PRO A 12 18.87 5.81 -23.73
C PRO A 12 19.70 4.68 -23.14
N PHE A 13 21.01 4.86 -23.05
CA PHE A 13 21.90 3.88 -22.42
C PHE A 13 21.66 3.86 -20.91
N TRP A 14 21.68 5.04 -20.28
CA TRP A 14 21.36 5.21 -18.86
C TRP A 14 19.98 4.63 -18.51
N GLU A 15 18.96 4.90 -19.32
CA GLU A 15 17.62 4.34 -19.12
C GLU A 15 17.63 2.81 -19.18
N ARG A 16 18.35 2.23 -20.13
CA ARG A 16 18.45 0.78 -20.29
C ARG A 16 19.14 0.11 -19.12
N GLU A 17 20.23 0.68 -18.62
CA GLU A 17 20.96 0.13 -17.47
C GLU A 17 20.09 0.15 -16.21
N TRP A 18 19.36 1.24 -15.97
CA TRP A 18 18.39 1.31 -14.88
C TRP A 18 17.25 0.31 -15.06
N ALA A 19 16.70 0.20 -16.27
CA ALA A 19 15.66 -0.77 -16.56
C ALA A 19 16.14 -2.21 -16.30
N SER A 20 17.34 -2.57 -16.75
CA SER A 20 17.96 -3.87 -16.51
C SER A 20 18.16 -4.16 -15.02
N CYS A 21 18.62 -3.16 -14.25
CA CYS A 21 18.76 -3.29 -12.81
C CYS A 21 17.41 -3.54 -12.11
N LEU A 22 16.35 -2.83 -12.53
CA LEU A 22 14.99 -3.04 -12.02
C LEU A 22 14.42 -4.41 -12.44
N ASP A 23 14.74 -4.88 -13.64
CA ASP A 23 14.38 -6.22 -14.13
C ASP A 23 15.04 -7.31 -13.29
N GLU A 24 16.33 -7.18 -12.98
CA GLU A 24 17.04 -8.12 -12.11
C GLU A 24 16.46 -8.11 -10.68
N LEU A 25 16.13 -6.92 -10.17
CA LEU A 25 15.48 -6.80 -8.87
C LEU A 25 14.10 -7.46 -8.87
N ASP A 26 13.23 -7.19 -9.85
CA ASP A 26 11.91 -7.85 -9.95
C ASP A 26 12.06 -9.37 -10.02
N ASN A 27 12.97 -9.86 -10.87
CA ASN A 27 13.24 -11.30 -10.99
C ASN A 27 13.76 -11.94 -9.70
N SER A 28 14.53 -11.21 -8.90
CA SER A 28 15.04 -11.70 -7.61
C SER A 28 13.95 -11.81 -6.54
N VAL A 29 12.88 -11.01 -6.65
CA VAL A 29 11.81 -10.97 -5.65
C VAL A 29 10.56 -11.74 -6.09
N ARG A 30 10.41 -11.98 -7.39
CA ARG A 30 9.30 -12.74 -7.96
C ARG A 30 9.25 -14.14 -7.35
N VAL A 31 8.18 -14.40 -6.61
CA VAL A 31 7.85 -15.73 -6.10
C VAL A 31 7.58 -16.65 -7.29
N LYS A 32 8.34 -17.73 -7.43
CA LYS A 32 8.13 -18.69 -8.51
C LYS A 32 6.94 -19.57 -8.16
N MET A 33 6.18 -19.99 -9.18
CA MET A 33 5.07 -20.92 -9.01
C MET A 33 5.50 -22.24 -8.34
N GLU A 34 6.72 -22.66 -8.63
CA GLU A 34 7.41 -23.80 -8.01
C GLU A 34 7.46 -23.66 -6.48
N ASP A 35 7.73 -22.45 -5.99
CA ASP A 35 7.87 -22.18 -4.56
C ASP A 35 6.50 -22.09 -3.84
N ILE A 36 5.41 -21.82 -4.59
CA ILE A 36 4.02 -21.78 -4.09
C ILE A 36 3.46 -23.21 -3.91
N MET A 37 3.88 -24.14 -4.78
CA MET A 37 3.37 -25.50 -4.80
C MET A 37 4.07 -26.46 -3.82
N ASP A 38 5.24 -26.09 -3.29
CA ASP A 38 5.89 -26.88 -2.24
C ASP A 38 5.24 -26.62 -0.86
N PRO A 39 4.62 -27.63 -0.21
CA PRO A 39 3.90 -27.44 1.04
C PRO A 39 4.79 -26.97 2.22
N ASN A 40 6.08 -27.32 2.24
CA ASN A 40 7.00 -26.83 3.28
C ASN A 40 7.35 -25.36 3.05
N THR A 41 7.55 -24.97 1.81
CA THR A 41 7.82 -23.57 1.44
C THR A 41 6.55 -22.73 1.59
N LYS A 42 5.36 -23.26 1.32
CA LYS A 42 4.07 -22.55 1.39
C LYS A 42 3.76 -21.97 2.77
N ASP A 43 3.94 -22.75 3.84
CA ASP A 43 3.70 -22.24 5.20
C ASP A 43 4.75 -21.19 5.59
N SER A 44 6.00 -21.37 5.16
CA SER A 44 7.06 -20.37 5.25
C SER A 44 6.80 -19.11 4.40
N MET A 45 5.98 -19.22 3.35
CA MET A 45 5.59 -18.10 2.49
C MET A 45 4.42 -17.31 3.06
N MET A 46 3.45 -18.00 3.67
CA MET A 46 2.26 -17.39 4.26
C MET A 46 2.54 -16.78 5.64
N PHE A 47 3.46 -17.38 6.40
CA PHE A 47 3.70 -16.98 7.78
C PHE A 47 5.19 -16.74 8.00
N ASP A 48 5.54 -15.51 8.38
CA ASP A 48 6.92 -15.15 8.66
C ASP A 48 7.20 -15.23 10.16
N ALA A 49 7.33 -16.44 10.67
CA ALA A 49 7.62 -16.68 12.08
C ALA A 49 8.96 -16.06 12.54
N SER A 50 9.85 -15.73 11.61
CA SER A 50 11.22 -15.22 11.85
C SER A 50 11.46 -13.78 11.39
N PHE A 51 10.45 -13.12 10.81
CA PHE A 51 10.53 -11.80 10.18
C PHE A 51 11.57 -11.65 9.05
N ILE A 52 12.16 -12.76 8.57
CA ILE A 52 13.24 -12.74 7.57
C ILE A 52 12.71 -12.18 6.24
N ARG A 53 11.51 -12.58 5.84
CA ARG A 53 10.94 -12.24 4.54
C ARG A 53 10.31 -10.85 4.56
N SER A 54 9.66 -10.47 5.65
CA SER A 54 9.22 -9.09 5.89
C SER A 54 10.40 -8.11 5.91
N ARG A 55 11.54 -8.50 6.49
CA ARG A 55 12.78 -7.71 6.46
C ARG A 55 13.35 -7.59 5.06
N PHE A 56 13.38 -8.68 4.30
CA PHE A 56 13.83 -8.66 2.90
C PHE A 56 13.01 -7.68 2.04
N TYR A 57 11.67 -7.75 2.11
CA TYR A 57 10.81 -6.80 1.38
C TYR A 57 11.04 -5.36 1.84
N PHE A 58 11.27 -5.13 3.14
CA PHE A 58 11.63 -3.80 3.64
C PHE A 58 12.95 -3.30 3.01
N GLU A 59 14.00 -4.13 2.99
CA GLU A 59 15.29 -3.77 2.39
C GLU A 59 15.15 -3.44 0.89
N VAL A 60 14.37 -4.21 0.14
CA VAL A 60 14.06 -3.95 -1.27
C VAL A 60 13.32 -2.62 -1.45
N ILE A 61 12.28 -2.35 -0.66
CA ILE A 61 11.55 -1.07 -0.70
C ILE A 61 12.50 0.11 -0.42
N GLN A 62 13.42 -0.04 0.52
CA GLN A 62 14.41 0.99 0.81
C GLN A 62 15.40 1.20 -0.34
N MET A 63 15.83 0.12 -1.02
CA MET A 63 16.66 0.24 -2.23
C MET A 63 15.92 0.97 -3.36
N LEU A 64 14.64 0.62 -3.61
CA LEU A 64 13.80 1.28 -4.61
C LEU A 64 13.65 2.77 -4.34
N ARG A 65 13.53 3.18 -3.07
CA ARG A 65 13.50 4.58 -2.67
C ARG A 65 14.81 5.29 -3.01
N ILE A 66 15.94 4.69 -2.68
CA ILE A 66 17.28 5.24 -3.01
C ILE A 66 17.45 5.39 -4.52
N PHE A 67 17.00 4.40 -5.31
CA PHE A 67 17.04 4.45 -6.77
C PHE A 67 16.20 5.61 -7.32
N SER A 68 14.97 5.77 -6.80
CA SER A 68 14.09 6.88 -7.17
C SER A 68 14.74 8.24 -6.91
N ASP A 69 15.41 8.41 -5.77
CA ASP A 69 16.07 9.66 -5.40
C ASP A 69 17.28 9.94 -6.32
N MET A 70 18.10 8.94 -6.64
CA MET A 70 19.23 9.09 -7.58
C MET A 70 18.79 9.42 -9.01
N ILE A 71 17.70 8.80 -9.48
CA ILE A 71 17.14 9.08 -10.80
C ILE A 71 16.63 10.53 -10.88
N ARG A 72 15.93 11.01 -9.84
CA ARG A 72 15.48 12.41 -9.74
C ARG A 72 16.64 13.40 -9.61
N GLU A 73 17.69 13.05 -8.87
CA GLU A 73 18.88 13.89 -8.75
C GLU A 73 19.56 14.04 -10.11
N THR A 74 19.71 12.95 -10.88
CA THR A 74 20.28 12.99 -12.23
C THR A 74 19.49 13.93 -13.16
N GLY A 75 18.16 13.91 -13.07
CA GLY A 75 17.30 14.85 -13.80
C GLY A 75 17.49 16.31 -13.36
N ARG A 76 17.63 16.57 -12.05
CA ARG A 76 17.89 17.91 -11.49
C ARG A 76 19.28 18.44 -11.85
N ASP A 77 20.30 17.59 -11.86
CA ASP A 77 21.66 17.94 -12.28
C ASP A 77 21.68 18.38 -13.73
N LEU A 78 20.98 17.66 -14.61
CA LEU A 78 20.85 18.04 -16.02
C LEU A 78 20.15 19.40 -16.17
N GLN A 79 19.05 19.64 -15.45
CA GLN A 79 18.34 20.92 -15.49
C GLN A 79 19.19 22.08 -14.96
N THR A 80 19.95 21.85 -13.89
CA THR A 80 20.87 22.83 -13.32
C THR A 80 21.96 23.20 -14.33
N MET A 81 22.51 22.20 -15.02
CA MET A 81 23.50 22.40 -16.06
C MET A 81 22.94 23.15 -17.27
N VAL A 82 21.73 22.81 -17.75
CA VAL A 82 21.05 23.52 -18.85
C VAL A 82 20.76 24.98 -18.49
N SER A 83 20.45 25.26 -17.22
CA SER A 83 20.09 26.59 -16.72
C SER A 83 21.31 27.47 -16.41
N ASP A 84 22.53 26.92 -16.41
CA ASP A 84 23.76 27.67 -16.10
C ASP A 84 24.06 28.73 -17.18
N PRO A 85 23.99 30.04 -16.85
CA PRO A 85 24.30 31.12 -17.78
C PRO A 85 25.74 31.05 -18.32
N ASN A 86 26.67 30.49 -17.54
CA ASN A 86 28.07 30.36 -17.93
C ASN A 86 28.27 29.29 -19.01
N MET A 87 27.39 28.29 -19.10
CA MET A 87 27.49 27.29 -20.16
C MET A 87 27.18 27.87 -21.54
N VAL A 88 26.31 28.88 -21.60
CA VAL A 88 26.00 29.65 -22.83
C VAL A 88 27.13 30.60 -23.19
N SER A 89 27.81 31.19 -22.19
CA SER A 89 28.93 32.13 -22.42
C SER A 89 30.20 31.44 -22.91
N HIS A 90 30.48 30.20 -22.47
CA HIS A 90 31.61 29.40 -22.95
C HIS A 90 31.49 28.97 -24.43
N LEU A 91 30.28 29.02 -25.00
CA LEU A 91 30.01 28.72 -26.41
C LEU A 91 29.95 29.98 -27.29
N SER A 92 30.03 31.17 -26.68
CA SER A 92 30.18 32.43 -27.40
C SER A 92 31.62 32.52 -27.93
N TRP A 93 31.80 32.06 -29.16
CA TRP A 93 33.03 32.24 -29.92
C TRP A 93 33.49 33.70 -29.81
N LYS A 94 34.75 33.90 -29.45
CA LYS A 94 35.36 35.23 -29.19
C LYS A 94 35.53 36.09 -30.45
N ASP A 95 35.06 35.61 -31.61
CA ASP A 95 35.12 36.32 -32.89
C ASP A 95 33.80 37.06 -33.15
N ALA A 96 33.64 38.16 -32.41
CA ALA A 96 32.49 39.05 -32.47
C ALA A 96 32.54 39.97 -33.69
N HIS A 97 32.22 39.45 -34.88
CA HIS A 97 31.93 40.30 -36.04
C HIS A 97 30.55 40.09 -36.68
N ASP A 98 29.79 39.07 -36.29
CA ASP A 98 28.42 38.86 -36.79
C ASP A 98 27.43 38.50 -35.67
N GLU A 99 26.67 39.50 -35.22
CA GLU A 99 25.66 39.40 -34.18
C GLU A 99 24.50 38.47 -34.60
N GLY A 100 24.19 38.40 -35.91
CA GLY A 100 23.12 37.57 -36.46
C GLY A 100 23.44 36.07 -36.40
N LEU A 101 24.68 35.68 -36.68
CA LEU A 101 25.14 34.29 -36.53
C LEU A 101 25.18 33.85 -35.06
N CYS A 102 25.52 34.76 -34.13
CA CYS A 102 25.54 34.49 -32.70
C CYS A 102 24.14 34.17 -32.15
N GLU A 103 23.13 34.97 -32.49
CA GLU A 103 21.76 34.73 -32.05
C GLU A 103 21.13 33.46 -32.64
N ASN A 104 21.42 33.15 -33.90
CA ASN A 104 20.99 31.88 -34.50
C ASN A 104 21.64 30.66 -33.83
N SER A 105 22.93 30.76 -33.47
CA SER A 105 23.64 29.70 -32.74
C SER A 105 23.07 29.49 -31.33
N LYS A 106 22.81 30.56 -30.58
CA LYS A 106 22.14 30.49 -29.26
C LYS A 106 20.75 29.86 -29.35
N ARG A 107 19.95 30.23 -30.35
CA ARG A 107 18.62 29.66 -30.58
C ARG A 107 18.71 28.15 -30.84
N THR A 108 19.63 27.73 -31.71
CA THR A 108 19.87 26.31 -32.04
C THR A 108 20.34 25.53 -30.81
N LEU A 109 21.21 26.13 -30.00
CA LEU A 109 21.69 25.52 -28.76
C LEU A 109 20.55 25.30 -27.76
N ARG A 110 19.66 26.30 -27.61
CA ARG A 110 18.49 26.19 -26.73
C ARG A 110 17.53 25.10 -27.20
N THR A 111 17.20 25.06 -28.50
CA THR A 111 16.31 24.01 -29.04
C THR A 111 16.89 22.61 -28.85
N ASN A 112 18.21 22.44 -28.95
CA ASN A 112 18.85 21.15 -28.70
C ASN A 112 18.76 20.74 -27.23
N TRP A 113 18.88 21.69 -26.31
CA TRP A 113 18.70 21.42 -24.88
C TRP A 113 17.26 21.08 -24.52
N ASP A 114 16.28 21.76 -25.12
CA ASP A 114 14.85 21.44 -24.92
C ASP A 114 14.55 19.98 -25.31
N VAL A 115 15.15 19.51 -26.41
CA VAL A 115 15.01 18.10 -26.85
C VAL A 115 15.68 17.13 -25.87
N VAL A 116 16.87 17.46 -25.38
CA VAL A 116 17.59 16.65 -24.39
C VAL A 116 16.82 16.58 -23.07
N GLU A 117 16.29 17.70 -22.58
CA GLU A 117 15.51 17.77 -21.34
C GLU A 117 14.20 16.99 -21.46
N ALA A 118 13.47 17.16 -22.58
CA ALA A 118 12.25 16.42 -22.84
C ALA A 118 12.50 14.90 -22.82
N ARG A 119 13.60 14.46 -23.46
CA ARG A 119 13.99 13.05 -23.49
C ARG A 119 14.38 12.52 -22.11
N GLN A 120 15.13 13.30 -21.32
CA GLN A 120 15.49 12.94 -19.96
C GLN A 120 14.24 12.80 -19.08
N LYS A 121 13.32 13.78 -19.12
CA LYS A 121 12.08 13.74 -18.32
C LYS A 121 11.22 12.53 -18.65
N ASP A 122 11.14 12.17 -19.93
CA ASP A 122 10.38 11.02 -20.39
C ASP A 122 11.02 9.69 -19.92
N ALA A 123 12.34 9.56 -19.99
CA ALA A 123 13.07 8.41 -19.46
C ALA A 123 12.97 8.31 -17.93
N GLU A 124 13.18 9.43 -17.22
CA GLU A 124 13.02 9.53 -15.77
C GLU A 124 11.62 9.08 -15.34
N LYS A 125 10.59 9.59 -16.01
CA LYS A 125 9.20 9.24 -15.71
C LYS A 125 8.96 7.73 -15.84
N ARG A 126 9.40 7.11 -16.94
CA ARG A 126 9.23 5.66 -17.14
C ARG A 126 9.89 4.84 -16.03
N LEU A 127 11.10 5.21 -15.62
CA LEU A 127 11.81 4.52 -14.54
C LEU A 127 11.11 4.73 -13.19
N LEU A 128 10.65 5.94 -12.89
CA LEU A 128 9.95 6.25 -11.65
C LEU A 128 8.58 5.57 -11.55
N ASP A 129 7.83 5.52 -12.65
CA ASP A 129 6.56 4.79 -12.72
C ASP A 129 6.79 3.30 -12.42
N ARG A 130 7.84 2.71 -13.01
CA ARG A 130 8.23 1.31 -12.77
C ARG A 130 8.67 1.04 -11.33
N ILE A 131 9.45 1.94 -10.73
CA ILE A 131 9.83 1.86 -9.32
C ILE A 131 8.60 1.94 -8.42
N THR A 132 7.64 2.80 -8.77
CA THR A 132 6.41 2.98 -7.98
C THR A 132 5.53 1.72 -8.01
N GLU A 133 5.39 1.10 -9.18
CA GLU A 133 4.71 -0.18 -9.35
C GLU A 133 5.37 -1.28 -8.49
N LEU A 134 6.68 -1.48 -8.67
CA LEU A 134 7.42 -2.51 -7.94
C LEU A 134 7.40 -2.28 -6.42
N SER A 135 7.53 -1.03 -5.97
CA SER A 135 7.44 -0.68 -4.55
C SER A 135 6.04 -0.96 -3.98
N GLY A 136 4.99 -0.66 -4.74
CA GLY A 136 3.60 -0.95 -4.37
C GLY A 136 3.34 -2.44 -4.21
N ASP A 137 3.83 -3.26 -5.14
CA ASP A 137 3.73 -4.72 -5.08
C ASP A 137 4.45 -5.28 -3.85
N MET A 138 5.68 -4.81 -3.58
CA MET A 138 6.45 -5.23 -2.41
C MET A 138 5.80 -4.80 -1.10
N GLN A 139 5.22 -3.62 -1.05
CA GLN A 139 4.50 -3.15 0.12
C GLN A 139 3.25 -4.00 0.37
N SER A 140 2.47 -4.31 -0.67
CA SER A 140 1.31 -5.19 -0.58
C SER A 140 1.70 -6.58 -0.06
N LEU A 141 2.79 -7.14 -0.58
CA LEU A 141 3.26 -8.47 -0.19
C LEU A 141 3.73 -8.52 1.27
N ARG A 142 4.50 -7.51 1.69
CA ARG A 142 4.92 -7.36 3.10
C ARG A 142 3.74 -7.20 4.03
N ASP A 143 2.77 -6.36 3.68
CA ASP A 143 1.60 -6.10 4.52
C ASP A 143 0.69 -7.35 4.58
N GLY A 144 0.56 -8.10 3.49
CA GLY A 144 -0.10 -9.41 3.46
C GLY A 144 0.55 -10.42 4.41
N LEU A 145 1.88 -10.48 4.43
CA LEU A 145 2.66 -11.36 5.30
C LEU A 145 2.49 -11.00 6.78
N PHE A 146 2.51 -9.71 7.12
CA PHE A 146 2.26 -9.26 8.49
C PHE A 146 0.83 -9.57 8.95
N ASN A 147 -0.16 -9.36 8.08
CA ASN A 147 -1.56 -9.65 8.40
C ASN A 147 -1.80 -11.15 8.63
N ALA A 148 -1.23 -12.02 7.79
CA ALA A 148 -1.33 -13.47 7.96
C ALA A 148 -0.64 -13.93 9.26
N THR A 149 0.54 -13.38 9.56
CA THR A 149 1.29 -13.68 10.78
C THR A 149 0.52 -13.23 12.04
N ALA A 150 -0.06 -12.02 12.03
CA ALA A 150 -0.87 -11.51 13.12
C ALA A 150 -2.14 -12.35 13.35
N LEU A 151 -2.80 -12.80 12.28
CA LEU A 151 -3.96 -13.71 12.36
C LEU A 151 -3.58 -15.06 12.96
N LEU A 152 -2.44 -15.63 12.54
CA LEU A 152 -1.93 -16.87 13.10
C LEU A 152 -1.64 -16.72 14.59
N GLU A 153 -0.96 -15.65 14.99
CA GLU A 153 -0.66 -15.36 16.38
C GLU A 153 -1.92 -15.15 17.22
N ALA A 154 -2.90 -14.41 16.71
CA ALA A 154 -4.20 -14.23 17.37
C ALA A 154 -4.95 -15.56 17.54
N SER A 155 -4.92 -16.44 16.53
CA SER A 155 -5.53 -17.78 16.61
C SER A 155 -4.86 -18.64 17.69
N ARG A 156 -3.52 -18.59 17.77
CA ARG A 156 -2.73 -19.33 18.76
C ARG A 156 -2.98 -18.81 20.17
N SER A 157 -3.07 -17.49 20.33
CA SER A 157 -3.43 -16.84 21.60
C SER A 157 -4.85 -17.26 22.05
N THR A 158 -5.81 -17.30 21.13
CA THR A 158 -7.18 -17.77 21.41
C THR A 158 -7.20 -19.25 21.84
N ALA A 159 -6.40 -20.10 21.19
CA ALA A 159 -6.26 -21.50 21.58
C ALA A 159 -5.64 -21.64 22.98
N MET A 160 -4.60 -20.87 23.29
CA MET A 160 -4.00 -20.83 24.63
C MET A 160 -5.01 -20.37 25.69
N ALA A 161 -5.80 -19.33 25.40
CA ALA A 161 -6.84 -18.86 26.31
C ALA A 161 -7.88 -19.96 26.63
N ARG A 162 -8.26 -20.77 25.63
CA ARG A 162 -9.15 -21.93 25.84
C ARG A 162 -8.52 -22.99 26.74
N TYR A 163 -7.23 -23.29 26.58
CA TYR A 163 -6.54 -24.24 27.44
C TYR A 163 -6.40 -23.74 28.88
N VAL A 164 -6.08 -22.45 29.08
CA VAL A 164 -6.03 -21.83 30.40
C VAL A 164 -7.40 -21.92 31.08
N PHE A 165 -8.48 -21.60 30.36
CA PHE A 165 -9.85 -21.70 30.88
C PHE A 165 -10.21 -23.13 31.32
N ALA A 166 -9.93 -24.13 30.48
CA ALA A 166 -10.17 -25.54 30.80
C ALA A 166 -9.32 -26.02 32.00
N PHE A 167 -8.06 -25.57 32.08
CA PHE A 167 -7.18 -25.85 33.21
C PHE A 167 -7.72 -25.22 34.51
N THR A 168 -8.15 -23.96 34.48
CA THR A 168 -8.74 -23.29 35.65
C THR A 168 -9.98 -24.02 36.15
N ILE A 169 -10.88 -24.46 35.26
CA ILE A 169 -12.06 -25.26 35.64
C ILE A 169 -11.63 -26.57 36.32
N THR A 170 -10.64 -27.26 35.74
CA THR A 170 -10.18 -28.56 36.24
C THR A 170 -9.51 -28.44 37.61
N VAL A 171 -8.62 -27.45 37.78
CA VAL A 171 -7.94 -27.18 39.05
C VAL A 171 -8.93 -26.74 40.12
N PHE A 172 -9.87 -25.85 39.78
CA PHE A 172 -10.87 -25.39 40.74
C PHE A 172 -11.80 -26.53 41.17
N SER A 173 -12.23 -27.37 40.23
CA SER A 173 -13.07 -28.54 40.50
C SER A 173 -12.33 -29.55 41.38
N THR A 174 -11.08 -29.90 41.07
CA THR A 174 -10.28 -30.83 41.90
C THR A 174 -9.97 -30.27 43.29
N GLN A 175 -9.66 -28.97 43.43
CA GLN A 175 -9.51 -28.35 44.76
C GLN A 175 -10.81 -28.31 45.55
N PHE A 176 -11.95 -28.13 44.88
CA PHE A 176 -13.27 -28.16 45.50
C PHE A 176 -13.63 -29.55 46.05
N PHE A 177 -13.32 -30.62 45.30
CA PHE A 177 -13.61 -31.99 45.73
C PHE A 177 -12.59 -32.57 46.74
N ASN A 178 -11.42 -31.96 46.91
CA ASN A 178 -10.35 -32.51 47.77
C ASN A 178 -10.29 -31.90 49.19
N LYS A 179 -11.22 -31.01 49.58
CA LYS A 179 -11.33 -30.53 50.97
C LYS A 179 -12.45 -31.25 51.72
N LYS A 180 -12.05 -32.21 52.57
CA LYS A 180 -12.92 -33.13 53.30
C LYS A 180 -13.50 -32.58 54.63
N GLU A 181 -13.33 -31.30 54.94
CA GLU A 181 -13.70 -30.73 56.25
C GLU A 181 -14.36 -29.35 56.11
N MET A 182 -15.69 -29.25 55.92
CA MET A 182 -16.51 -28.09 56.35
C MET A 182 -18.00 -28.27 56.02
N THR A 183 -18.69 -29.22 56.65
CA THR A 183 -20.06 -29.61 56.26
C THR A 183 -21.16 -28.56 56.46
N ASP A 184 -20.99 -27.56 57.34
CA ASP A 184 -22.04 -26.55 57.59
C ASP A 184 -21.85 -25.25 56.79
N THR A 185 -20.62 -24.91 56.39
CA THR A 185 -20.35 -23.80 55.45
C THR A 185 -20.77 -24.17 54.02
N ILE A 186 -20.92 -25.47 53.73
CA ILE A 186 -21.23 -26.03 52.40
C ILE A 186 -22.56 -25.55 51.83
N ALA A 187 -23.63 -25.38 52.61
CA ALA A 187 -24.92 -24.99 52.02
C ALA A 187 -24.89 -23.56 51.45
N ALA A 188 -24.41 -22.59 52.24
CA ALA A 188 -24.29 -21.20 51.82
C ALA A 188 -23.22 -21.01 50.72
N TYR A 189 -22.12 -21.77 50.79
CA TYR A 189 -21.06 -21.71 49.77
C TYR A 189 -21.43 -22.46 48.49
N ARG A 190 -22.18 -23.57 48.58
CA ARG A 190 -22.76 -24.28 47.42
C ARG A 190 -23.75 -23.38 46.70
N ASP A 191 -24.64 -22.71 47.42
CA ASP A 191 -25.63 -21.83 46.80
C ASP A 191 -24.96 -20.59 46.18
N SER A 192 -23.93 -20.02 46.83
CA SER A 192 -23.11 -18.96 46.22
C SER A 192 -22.30 -19.44 45.01
N THR A 193 -21.77 -20.66 45.04
CA THR A 193 -20.98 -21.22 43.92
C THR A 193 -21.87 -21.58 42.74
N ILE A 194 -23.06 -22.13 42.99
CA ILE A 194 -24.08 -22.35 41.96
C ILE A 194 -24.53 -21.01 41.38
N ALA A 195 -24.76 -20.00 42.22
CA ALA A 195 -25.10 -18.65 41.77
C ALA A 195 -23.98 -18.03 40.91
N VAL A 196 -22.72 -18.10 41.34
CA VAL A 196 -21.57 -17.60 40.57
C VAL A 196 -21.40 -18.39 39.28
N ALA A 197 -21.55 -19.71 39.28
CA ALA A 197 -21.49 -20.52 38.08
C ALA A 197 -22.62 -20.16 37.10
N LEU A 198 -23.85 -20.01 37.58
CA LEU A 198 -25.00 -19.58 36.77
C LEU A 198 -24.78 -18.18 36.21
N VAL A 199 -24.30 -17.24 37.01
CA VAL A 199 -23.95 -15.88 36.55
C VAL A 199 -22.85 -15.94 35.50
N THR A 200 -21.84 -16.78 35.68
CA THR A 200 -20.76 -16.96 34.70
C THR A 200 -21.29 -17.57 33.39
N TYR A 201 -22.20 -18.53 33.46
CA TYR A 201 -22.86 -19.09 32.27
C TYR A 201 -23.77 -18.06 31.59
N VAL A 202 -24.52 -17.26 32.35
CA VAL A 202 -25.35 -16.19 31.80
C VAL A 202 -24.49 -15.13 31.12
N ILE A 203 -23.35 -14.74 31.72
CA ILE A 203 -22.38 -13.82 31.13
C ILE A 203 -21.75 -14.41 29.86
N ALA A 204 -21.38 -15.70 29.88
CA ALA A 204 -20.82 -16.38 28.71
C ALA A 204 -21.86 -16.48 27.57
N ILE A 205 -23.11 -16.81 27.88
CA ILE A 205 -24.22 -16.85 26.91
C ILE A 205 -24.52 -15.46 26.39
N THR A 206 -24.53 -14.42 27.23
CA THR A 206 -24.71 -13.03 26.75
C THR A 206 -23.54 -12.56 25.90
N MET A 207 -22.30 -12.92 26.21
CA MET A 207 -21.13 -12.67 25.36
C MET A 207 -21.26 -13.33 23.99
N VAL A 208 -21.68 -14.61 23.95
CA VAL A 208 -21.89 -15.36 22.69
C VAL A 208 -23.06 -14.77 21.91
N CYS A 209 -24.19 -14.47 22.55
CA CYS A 209 -25.34 -13.85 21.90
C CYS A 209 -25.03 -12.41 21.43
N LEU A 210 -24.21 -11.65 22.15
CA LEU A 210 -23.74 -10.33 21.72
C LEU A 210 -22.80 -10.45 20.53
N ALA A 211 -21.89 -11.42 20.52
CA ALA A 211 -21.01 -11.71 19.39
C ALA A 211 -21.82 -12.10 18.14
N ASP A 212 -22.85 -12.95 18.29
CA ASP A 212 -23.75 -13.33 17.19
C ASP A 212 -24.66 -12.19 16.73
N ARG A 213 -25.16 -11.34 17.66
CA ARG A 213 -25.91 -10.13 17.29
C ARG A 213 -25.02 -9.10 16.60
N LEU A 214 -23.77 -8.92 17.02
CA LEU A 214 -22.80 -8.06 16.32
C LEU A 214 -22.46 -8.63 14.93
N GLY A 215 -22.37 -9.96 14.80
CA GLY A 215 -22.27 -10.66 13.52
C GLY A 215 -23.47 -10.38 12.60
N LEU A 216 -24.70 -10.53 13.12
CA LEU A 216 -25.95 -10.23 12.41
C LEU A 216 -26.12 -8.75 12.07
N ILE A 217 -25.74 -7.84 12.97
CA ILE A 217 -25.75 -6.39 12.72
C ILE A 217 -24.74 -6.05 11.62
N ARG A 218 -23.55 -6.66 11.63
CA ARG A 218 -22.56 -6.49 10.56
C ARG A 218 -23.08 -7.05 9.23
N GLN A 219 -23.78 -8.18 9.25
CA GLN A 219 -24.36 -8.80 8.04
C GLN A 219 -25.61 -8.06 7.52
N ALA A 220 -26.35 -7.37 8.39
CA ALA A 220 -27.49 -6.52 8.03
C ALA A 220 -27.08 -5.10 7.60
N TRP A 221 -25.96 -4.57 8.10
CA TRP A 221 -25.43 -3.27 7.70
C TRP A 221 -24.75 -3.29 6.33
N ILE A 222 -24.16 -4.41 5.91
CA ILE A 222 -23.55 -4.53 4.56
C ILE A 222 -24.56 -4.26 3.42
N PRO A 223 -25.77 -4.86 3.39
CA PRO A 223 -26.75 -4.55 2.34
C PRO A 223 -27.41 -3.17 2.51
N VAL A 224 -27.52 -2.64 3.73
CA VAL A 224 -28.09 -1.30 3.97
C VAL A 224 -27.12 -0.19 3.54
N VAL A 225 -25.82 -0.32 3.82
CA VAL A 225 -24.80 0.64 3.34
C VAL A 225 -24.64 0.55 1.82
N ALA A 226 -24.75 -0.64 1.23
CA ALA A 226 -24.80 -0.81 -0.23
C ALA A 226 -26.06 -0.17 -0.84
N GLY A 227 -27.23 -0.32 -0.20
CA GLY A 227 -28.49 0.30 -0.62
C GLY A 227 -28.50 1.82 -0.48
N VAL A 228 -27.94 2.36 0.61
CA VAL A 228 -27.81 3.81 0.83
C VAL A 228 -26.81 4.43 -0.15
N ASN A 229 -25.68 3.78 -0.44
CA ASN A 229 -24.74 4.25 -1.47
C ASN A 229 -25.35 4.20 -2.89
N ALA A 230 -26.15 3.17 -3.20
CA ALA A 230 -26.90 3.13 -4.46
C ALA A 230 -27.97 4.22 -4.55
N MET A 231 -28.61 4.58 -3.42
CA MET A 231 -29.64 5.62 -3.37
C MET A 231 -29.05 7.05 -3.37
N VAL A 232 -27.86 7.24 -2.81
CA VAL A 232 -27.09 8.49 -2.88
C VAL A 232 -26.51 8.71 -4.28
N SER A 233 -26.06 7.66 -4.97
CA SER A 233 -25.64 7.74 -6.38
C SER A 233 -26.79 8.08 -7.32
N ARG A 234 -28.02 7.62 -7.03
CA ARG A 234 -29.23 7.96 -7.81
C ARG A 234 -29.72 9.40 -7.63
N ARG A 235 -29.19 10.14 -6.64
CA ARG A 235 -29.51 11.56 -6.40
C ARG A 235 -28.54 12.52 -7.12
N HIS A 236 -27.59 12.00 -7.88
CA HIS A 236 -26.61 12.76 -8.66
C HIS A 236 -26.68 12.43 -10.17
N GLU A 237 -27.89 12.26 -10.72
CA GLU A 237 -28.11 12.50 -12.15
C GLU A 237 -28.46 13.98 -12.36
N PRO A 238 -27.62 14.78 -13.04
CA PRO A 238 -27.93 16.17 -13.32
C PRO A 238 -29.06 16.27 -14.35
N HIS A 239 -30.05 17.09 -13.99
CA HIS A 239 -31.08 17.64 -14.86
C HIS A 239 -30.46 18.09 -16.20
N LYS A 240 -30.67 17.33 -17.28
CA LYS A 240 -30.51 17.87 -18.63
C LYS A 240 -31.62 18.91 -18.86
N LEU A 241 -31.20 20.17 -18.89
CA LEU A 241 -31.98 21.29 -19.36
C LEU A 241 -32.47 21.00 -20.79
N ARG A 242 -33.79 20.90 -20.90
CA ARG A 242 -34.55 20.88 -22.13
C ARG A 242 -34.58 22.30 -22.69
N GLU A 243 -33.92 22.48 -23.82
CA GLU A 243 -33.93 23.72 -24.59
C GLU A 243 -35.33 23.99 -25.18
N LYS A 244 -35.66 25.29 -25.16
CA LYS A 244 -36.77 26.04 -25.78
C LYS A 244 -37.71 25.31 -26.75
N ASP A 245 -39.01 25.45 -26.50
CA ASP A 245 -39.91 26.18 -27.39
C ASP A 245 -41.32 26.30 -26.77
N THR A 246 -41.68 27.51 -26.33
CA THR A 246 -43.08 27.98 -26.34
C THR A 246 -43.08 29.49 -26.47
N THR A 247 -43.45 29.92 -27.66
CA THR A 247 -44.03 31.21 -28.03
C THR A 247 -45.09 31.66 -27.02
N LEU A 248 -44.96 32.90 -26.55
CA LEU A 248 -45.96 33.63 -25.80
C LEU A 248 -46.31 34.85 -26.64
N ASP A 249 -47.58 34.95 -27.04
CA ASP A 249 -48.34 36.14 -27.43
C ASP A 249 -49.63 35.65 -28.11
N ASN A 250 -50.82 36.18 -27.91
CA ASN A 250 -51.42 37.08 -26.93
C ASN A 250 -52.93 36.93 -27.16
N ALA A 251 -53.71 36.85 -26.08
CA ALA A 251 -55.15 37.04 -26.15
C ALA A 251 -55.46 38.49 -25.77
N VAL A 252 -55.89 39.25 -26.77
CA VAL A 252 -56.96 40.28 -26.77
C VAL A 252 -57.30 40.91 -25.42
N VAL A 253 -56.97 42.21 -25.24
CA VAL A 253 -57.86 43.40 -25.23
C VAL A 253 -56.97 44.65 -25.18
#